data_AF-A0A259SVD4-F1
#
_entry.id   AF-A0A259SVD4-F1
#
_cell.length_a   1.000
_cell.length_b   1.000
_cell.length_c   1.000
_cell.angle_alpha   90.00
_cell.angle_beta   90.00
_cell.angle_gamma   90.00
#
_symmetry.space_group_name_H-M   'P 1'
#
loop_
_entity.id
_entity.type
_entity.pdbx_description
1 polymer ?
#
loop_
_entity_poly.entity_id
_entity_poly.type
_entity_poly.pdbx_seq_one_letter_code
_entity_poly.pdbx_strand_id
1 'polypeptide(L)'
;MARVTDETAPGSAAARPRRARPPRGLAQKLGSIILAFEAIVVGLAGLTVFGLKALGPGVEPWWGIVGGAVVGVAMLVAAGLMGSRAGIVMGWILQVIVLLSAILVPAILLVAIVFGGMWAYAMIVGGRADRAARAAGSSLPSADSAAPDSSTDTPGNDRE
;
A
#
# COMPACT_ATOMS: atom_id res chain seq x y z
N MET A 1 -52.40 41.33 17.43
CA MET A 1 -52.05 40.00 17.97
C MET A 1 -51.32 39.23 16.88
N ALA A 2 -50.01 39.11 17.02
CA ALA A 2 -49.09 38.58 16.03
C ALA A 2 -49.14 37.04 15.99
N ARG A 3 -49.22 36.46 14.80
CA ARG A 3 -49.00 35.04 14.58
C ARG A 3 -47.51 34.88 14.24
N VAL A 4 -46.71 34.58 15.26
CA VAL A 4 -45.31 34.18 15.11
C VAL A 4 -45.31 32.81 14.44
N THR A 5 -44.77 32.74 13.24
CA THR A 5 -44.50 31.49 12.53
C THR A 5 -43.29 30.83 13.16
N ASP A 6 -43.48 29.60 13.62
CA ASP A 6 -42.41 28.70 14.07
C ASP A 6 -41.60 28.28 12.83
N GLU A 7 -40.48 28.96 12.58
CA GLU A 7 -39.54 28.55 11.56
C GLU A 7 -38.61 27.50 12.18
N THR A 8 -38.96 26.23 12.01
CA THR A 8 -38.11 25.09 12.34
C THR A 8 -36.81 25.19 11.56
N ALA A 9 -35.76 25.68 12.22
CA ALA A 9 -34.40 25.65 11.71
C ALA A 9 -34.04 24.19 11.35
N PRO A 10 -33.67 23.89 10.10
CA PRO A 10 -33.21 22.54 9.77
C PRO A 10 -31.95 22.26 10.57
N GLY A 11 -32.03 21.26 11.44
CA GLY A 11 -30.90 20.77 12.22
C GLY A 11 -29.70 20.60 11.30
N SER A 12 -28.67 21.39 11.57
CA SER A 12 -27.37 21.26 10.92
C SER A 12 -26.85 19.88 11.25
N ALA A 13 -27.11 18.92 10.36
CA ALA A 13 -26.60 17.57 10.44
C ALA A 13 -25.09 17.68 10.37
N ALA A 14 -24.44 17.72 11.53
CA ALA A 14 -23.00 17.80 11.69
C ALA A 14 -22.36 16.74 10.81
N ALA A 15 -21.82 17.17 9.68
CA ALA A 15 -21.16 16.31 8.72
C ALA A 15 -19.97 15.68 9.43
N ARG A 16 -20.11 14.40 9.84
CA ARG A 16 -19.02 13.64 10.45
C ARG A 16 -17.79 13.80 9.56
N PRO A 17 -16.66 14.31 10.06
CA PRO A 17 -15.48 14.52 9.24
C PRO A 17 -15.10 13.17 8.62
N ARG A 18 -15.19 13.08 7.28
CA ARG A 18 -14.75 11.89 6.55
C ARG A 18 -13.28 11.72 6.89
N ARG A 19 -12.95 10.72 7.72
CA ARG A 19 -11.58 10.36 8.08
C ARG A 19 -10.77 10.25 6.79
N ALA A 20 -9.90 11.24 6.56
CA ALA A 20 -8.99 11.21 5.43
C ALA A 20 -8.17 9.92 5.53
N ARG A 21 -8.19 9.10 4.48
CA ARG A 21 -7.39 7.86 4.46
C ARG A 21 -5.92 8.25 4.66
N PRO A 22 -5.18 7.52 5.51
CA PRO A 22 -3.76 7.79 5.70
C PRO A 22 -3.05 7.83 4.33
N PRO A 23 -2.18 8.82 4.08
CA PRO A 23 -1.43 8.88 2.84
C PRO A 23 -0.60 7.61 2.68
N ARG A 24 -0.52 7.08 1.44
CA ARG A 24 0.25 5.86 1.13
C ARG A 24 1.70 6.03 1.60
N GLY A 25 2.15 5.14 2.49
CA GLY A 25 3.50 5.16 3.05
C GLY A 25 4.57 5.04 1.97
N LEU A 26 5.76 5.60 2.22
CA LEU A 26 6.89 5.57 1.27
C LEU A 26 7.26 4.13 0.86
N ALA A 27 7.19 3.19 1.81
CA ALA A 27 7.37 1.76 1.57
C ALA A 27 6.45 1.23 0.46
N GLN A 28 5.18 1.63 0.50
CA GLN A 28 4.15 1.17 -0.41
C GLN A 28 4.40 1.71 -1.83
N LYS A 29 4.80 2.98 -1.95
CA LYS A 29 5.11 3.60 -3.25
C LYS A 29 6.36 2.96 -3.87
N LEU A 30 7.46 2.89 -3.11
CA LEU A 30 8.70 2.28 -3.58
C LEU A 30 8.48 0.81 -3.94
N GLY A 31 7.85 0.02 -3.05
CA GLY A 31 7.54 -1.39 -3.30
C GLY A 31 6.69 -1.61 -4.54
N SER A 32 5.67 -0.76 -4.78
CA SER A 32 4.84 -0.88 -6.00
C SER A 32 5.63 -0.62 -7.28
N ILE A 33 6.53 0.37 -7.27
CA ILE A 33 7.36 0.71 -8.43
C ILE A 33 8.36 -0.41 -8.72
N ILE A 34 9.01 -0.94 -7.68
CA ILE A 34 9.97 -2.05 -7.76
C ILE A 34 9.30 -3.27 -8.40
N LEU A 35 8.14 -3.70 -7.89
CA LEU A 35 7.42 -4.86 -8.43
C LEU A 35 6.93 -4.64 -9.87
N ALA A 36 6.50 -3.42 -10.21
CA ALA A 36 6.04 -3.13 -11.56
C ALA A 36 7.18 -3.26 -12.59
N PHE A 37 8.37 -2.73 -12.27
CA PHE A 37 9.54 -2.90 -13.12
C PHE A 37 10.02 -4.34 -13.15
N GLU A 38 10.03 -5.02 -12.02
CA GLU A 38 10.44 -6.43 -11.94
C GLU A 38 9.52 -7.34 -12.75
N ALA A 39 8.20 -7.08 -12.74
CA ALA A 39 7.23 -7.83 -13.54
C ALA A 39 7.58 -7.81 -15.04
N ILE A 40 8.02 -6.65 -15.56
CA ILE A 40 8.47 -6.51 -16.95
C ILE A 40 9.74 -7.36 -17.15
N VAL A 41 10.71 -7.27 -16.24
CA VAL A 41 11.95 -8.03 -16.32
C VAL A 41 11.70 -9.53 -16.26
N VAL A 42 10.78 -10.01 -15.43
CA VAL A 42 10.39 -11.41 -15.34
C VAL A 42 9.68 -11.89 -16.61
N GLY A 43 8.87 -11.05 -17.25
CA GLY A 43 8.33 -11.34 -18.58
C GLY A 43 9.44 -11.55 -19.62
N LEU A 44 10.44 -10.67 -19.62
CA LEU A 44 11.63 -10.81 -20.49
C LEU A 44 12.50 -12.03 -20.12
N ALA A 45 12.59 -12.37 -18.84
CA ALA A 45 13.29 -13.56 -18.36
C ALA A 45 12.59 -14.83 -18.88
N GLY A 46 11.25 -14.87 -18.86
CA GLY A 46 10.48 -15.96 -19.48
C GLY A 46 10.74 -16.09 -20.99
N LEU A 47 10.83 -14.96 -21.70
CA LEU A 47 11.21 -14.96 -23.12
C LEU A 47 12.65 -15.44 -23.34
N THR A 48 13.57 -15.10 -22.44
CA THR A 48 14.95 -15.58 -22.46
C THR A 48 15.01 -17.10 -22.23
N VAL A 49 14.27 -17.62 -21.26
CA VAL A 49 14.14 -19.06 -20.99
C VAL A 49 13.59 -19.79 -22.22
N PHE A 50 12.56 -19.24 -22.86
CA PHE A 50 12.00 -19.76 -24.12
C PHE A 50 13.03 -19.74 -25.25
N GLY A 51 13.69 -18.60 -25.48
CA GLY A 51 14.67 -18.41 -26.55
C GLY A 51 15.86 -19.35 -26.43
N LEU A 52 16.33 -19.57 -25.20
CA LEU A 52 17.44 -20.48 -24.89
C LEU A 52 17.00 -21.95 -24.75
N LYS A 53 15.70 -22.25 -24.78
CA LYS A 53 15.15 -23.59 -24.51
C LYS A 53 15.66 -24.18 -23.18
N ALA A 54 15.75 -23.34 -22.15
CA ALA A 54 16.43 -23.66 -20.88
C ALA A 54 15.65 -24.62 -19.94
N LEU A 55 14.49 -25.13 -20.36
CA LEU A 55 13.62 -26.00 -19.55
C LEU A 55 14.00 -27.49 -19.57
N GLY A 56 14.95 -27.88 -20.42
CA GLY A 56 15.43 -29.26 -20.54
C GLY A 56 14.58 -30.16 -21.45
N PRO A 57 15.05 -31.40 -21.71
CA PRO A 57 14.34 -32.34 -22.57
C PRO A 57 13.03 -32.82 -21.90
N GLY A 58 11.92 -32.77 -22.64
CA GLY A 58 10.60 -33.20 -22.17
C GLY A 58 9.65 -32.07 -21.75
N VAL A 59 10.13 -30.82 -21.67
CA VAL A 59 9.28 -29.64 -21.44
C VAL A 59 9.27 -28.79 -22.70
N GLU A 60 8.08 -28.47 -23.22
CA GLU A 60 8.00 -27.62 -24.41
C GLU A 60 8.48 -26.18 -24.11
N PRO A 61 9.26 -25.55 -25.00
CA PRO A 61 9.85 -24.24 -24.74
C PRO A 61 8.86 -23.13 -24.41
N TRP A 62 7.64 -23.16 -24.99
CA TRP A 62 6.63 -22.10 -24.79
C TRP A 62 6.21 -21.94 -23.32
N TRP A 63 6.43 -22.96 -22.49
CA TRP A 63 6.25 -22.87 -21.04
C TRP A 63 7.12 -21.77 -20.39
N GLY A 64 8.24 -21.38 -21.00
CA GLY A 64 9.04 -20.25 -20.53
C GLY A 64 8.28 -18.92 -20.62
N ILE A 65 7.52 -18.72 -21.70
CA ILE A 65 6.67 -17.53 -21.90
C ILE A 65 5.54 -17.54 -20.89
N VAL A 66 4.87 -18.70 -20.72
CA VAL A 66 3.75 -18.83 -19.79
C VAL A 66 4.19 -18.63 -18.35
N GLY A 67 5.30 -19.26 -17.94
CA GLY A 67 5.86 -19.09 -16.61
C GLY A 67 6.21 -17.63 -16.32
N GLY A 68 6.92 -16.97 -17.24
CA GLY A 68 7.26 -15.55 -17.11
C GLY A 68 6.02 -14.65 -17.05
N ALA A 69 5.02 -14.89 -17.89
CA ALA A 69 3.77 -14.13 -17.89
C ALA A 69 2.96 -14.31 -16.60
N VAL A 70 2.83 -15.55 -16.11
CA VAL A 70 2.11 -15.85 -14.86
C VAL A 70 2.78 -15.18 -13.67
N VAL A 71 4.10 -15.29 -13.53
CA VAL A 71 4.83 -14.64 -12.43
C VAL A 71 4.77 -13.12 -12.56
N GLY A 72 4.91 -12.58 -13.78
CA GLY A 72 4.79 -11.14 -14.03
C GLY A 72 3.42 -10.59 -13.66
N VAL A 73 2.33 -11.27 -14.05
CA VAL A 73 0.96 -10.88 -13.64
C VAL A 73 0.79 -10.99 -12.12
N ALA A 74 1.31 -12.04 -11.49
CA ALA A 74 1.26 -12.18 -10.03
C ALA A 74 1.99 -11.02 -9.32
N MET A 75 3.13 -10.55 -9.87
CA MET A 75 3.83 -9.35 -9.39
C MET A 75 2.99 -8.08 -9.55
N LEU A 76 2.29 -7.89 -10.67
CA LEU A 76 1.40 -6.74 -10.84
C LEU A 76 0.23 -6.76 -9.85
N VAL A 77 -0.36 -7.93 -9.61
CA VAL A 77 -1.40 -8.12 -8.61
C VAL A 77 -0.87 -7.81 -7.20
N ALA A 78 0.33 -8.30 -6.88
CA ALA A 78 1.00 -8.00 -5.61
C ALA A 78 1.30 -6.49 -5.44
N ALA A 79 1.69 -5.80 -6.53
CA ALA A 79 1.86 -4.35 -6.56
C ALA A 79 0.54 -3.61 -6.28
N GLY A 80 -0.58 -4.10 -6.81
CA GLY A 80 -1.92 -3.55 -6.53
C GLY A 80 -2.39 -3.78 -5.09
N LEU A 81 -2.00 -4.90 -4.47
CA LEU A 81 -2.32 -5.28 -3.09
C LEU A 81 -1.40 -4.64 -2.04
N MET A 82 -0.44 -3.82 -2.48
CA MET A 82 0.53 -3.15 -1.60
C MET A 82 -0.21 -2.27 -0.59
N GLY A 83 0.01 -2.50 0.71
CA GLY A 83 -0.71 -1.85 1.81
C GLY A 83 -1.26 -2.82 2.87
N SER A 84 -1.29 -4.12 2.56
CA SER A 84 -1.63 -5.20 3.48
C SER A 84 -0.39 -6.02 3.87
N ARG A 85 -0.45 -6.73 5.01
CA ARG A 85 0.60 -7.70 5.39
C ARG A 85 0.75 -8.80 4.34
N ALA A 86 -0.34 -9.16 3.64
CA ALA A 86 -0.34 -10.15 2.58
C ALA A 86 0.52 -9.73 1.37
N GLY A 87 0.50 -8.45 0.98
CA GLY A 87 1.35 -7.95 -0.11
C GLY A 87 2.85 -8.08 0.18
N ILE A 88 3.24 -7.93 1.44
CA ILE A 88 4.64 -8.08 1.87
C ILE A 88 5.09 -9.53 1.75
N VAL A 89 4.28 -10.47 2.24
CA VAL A 89 4.58 -11.91 2.16
C VAL A 89 4.61 -12.36 0.69
N MET A 90 3.66 -11.90 -0.12
CA MET A 90 3.60 -12.20 -1.54
C MET A 90 4.86 -11.74 -2.28
N GLY A 91 5.35 -10.54 -2.00
CA GLY A 91 6.60 -10.04 -2.62
C GLY A 91 7.81 -10.90 -2.25
N TRP A 92 7.94 -11.35 -1.00
CA TRP A 92 9.02 -12.28 -0.63
C TRP A 92 8.92 -13.63 -1.34
N ILE A 93 7.72 -14.18 -1.48
CA ILE A 93 7.49 -15.43 -2.22
C ILE A 93 7.91 -15.26 -3.69
N LEU A 94 7.46 -14.17 -4.32
CA LEU A 94 7.81 -13.84 -5.70
C LEU A 94 9.32 -13.68 -5.89
N GLN A 95 10.01 -13.08 -4.92
CA GLN A 95 11.46 -12.92 -4.94
C GLN A 95 12.20 -14.25 -4.89
N VAL A 96 11.72 -15.19 -4.07
CA VAL A 96 12.27 -16.55 -4.04
C VAL A 96 12.03 -17.25 -5.37
N ILE A 97 10.85 -17.10 -5.97
CA ILE A 97 10.54 -17.69 -7.29
C ILE A 97 11.48 -17.14 -8.36
N VAL A 98 11.69 -15.83 -8.42
CA VAL A 98 12.60 -15.20 -9.38
C VAL A 98 14.04 -15.65 -9.14
N LEU A 99 14.48 -15.71 -7.87
CA LEU A 99 15.81 -16.18 -7.53
C LEU A 99 16.03 -17.65 -7.94
N LEU A 100 15.05 -18.53 -7.73
CA LEU A 100 15.12 -19.93 -8.17
C LEU A 100 15.18 -20.04 -9.70
N SER A 101 14.50 -19.14 -10.43
CA SER A 101 14.57 -19.12 -11.89
C SER A 101 15.99 -18.84 -12.43
N ALA A 102 16.89 -18.28 -11.61
CA ALA A 102 18.28 -18.07 -11.97
C ALA A 102 19.08 -19.36 -12.17
N ILE A 103 18.58 -20.51 -11.70
CA ILE A 103 19.17 -21.82 -11.98
C ILE A 103 19.03 -22.15 -13.48
N LEU A 104 17.93 -21.73 -14.12
CA LEU A 104 17.71 -21.96 -15.55
C LEU A 104 18.59 -21.04 -16.39
N VAL A 105 18.67 -19.77 -16.00
CA VAL A 105 19.45 -18.75 -16.70
C VAL A 105 20.23 -17.94 -15.67
N PRO A 106 21.56 -18.15 -15.53
CA PRO A 106 22.36 -17.48 -14.51
C PRO A 106 22.31 -15.95 -14.56
N ALA A 107 22.06 -15.35 -15.72
CA ALA A 107 21.90 -13.90 -15.84
C ALA A 107 20.72 -13.33 -15.03
N ILE A 108 19.68 -14.13 -14.76
CA ILE A 108 18.55 -13.74 -13.91
C ILE A 108 18.99 -13.53 -12.46
N LEU A 109 20.09 -14.14 -12.01
CA LEU A 109 20.62 -13.98 -10.65
C LEU A 109 20.92 -12.52 -10.34
N LEU A 110 21.53 -11.80 -11.29
CA LEU A 110 21.85 -10.38 -11.14
C LEU A 110 20.57 -9.57 -10.87
N VAL A 111 19.52 -9.83 -11.66
CA VAL A 111 18.22 -9.19 -11.52
C VAL A 111 17.62 -9.49 -10.14
N ALA A 112 17.58 -10.77 -9.76
CA ALA A 112 17.00 -11.22 -8.50
C ALA A 112 17.69 -10.57 -7.29
N ILE A 113 19.02 -10.44 -7.34
CA ILE A 113 19.79 -9.79 -6.26
C ILE A 113 19.50 -8.29 -6.21
N VAL A 114 19.53 -7.59 -7.35
CA VAL A 114 19.32 -6.13 -7.38
C VAL A 114 17.90 -5.78 -6.94
N PHE A 115 16.89 -6.41 -7.55
CA PHE A 115 15.48 -6.14 -7.24
C PHE A 115 15.10 -6.66 -5.85
N GLY A 116 15.52 -7.88 -5.49
CA GLY A 116 15.29 -8.43 -4.15
C GLY A 116 15.96 -7.63 -3.04
N GLY A 117 17.19 -7.15 -3.27
CA GLY A 117 17.90 -6.27 -2.35
C GLY A 117 17.20 -4.91 -2.20
N MET A 118 16.78 -4.30 -3.31
CA MET A 118 16.04 -3.05 -3.30
C MET A 118 14.66 -3.21 -2.62
N TRP A 119 13.97 -4.33 -2.84
CA TRP A 119 12.74 -4.69 -2.14
C TRP A 119 12.95 -4.80 -0.63
N ALA A 120 13.95 -5.58 -0.20
CA ALA A 120 14.27 -5.74 1.22
C ALA A 120 14.59 -4.39 1.87
N TYR A 121 15.40 -3.56 1.20
CA TYR A 121 15.72 -2.20 1.66
C TYR A 121 14.47 -1.32 1.80
N ALA A 122 13.60 -1.30 0.79
CA ALA A 122 12.36 -0.53 0.80
C ALA A 122 11.42 -0.97 1.93
N MET A 123 11.34 -2.27 2.21
CA MET A 123 10.51 -2.82 3.29
C MET A 123 11.07 -2.49 4.68
N ILE A 124 12.39 -2.53 4.86
CA ILE A 124 13.05 -2.20 6.14
C ILE A 124 12.93 -0.71 6.43
N VAL A 125 13.32 0.16 5.48
CA VAL A 125 13.33 1.62 5.67
C VAL A 125 11.91 2.16 5.72
N GLY A 126 11.08 1.73 4.78
CA GLY A 126 9.69 2.15 4.71
C GLY A 126 8.88 1.71 5.94
N GLY A 127 9.12 0.49 6.46
CA GLY A 127 8.49 0.02 7.69
C GLY A 127 8.85 0.84 8.93
N ARG A 128 10.07 1.37 9.02
CA ARG A 128 10.50 2.25 10.13
C ARG A 128 9.80 3.61 10.05
N ALA A 129 9.76 4.22 8.87
CA ALA A 129 9.10 5.51 8.66
C ALA A 129 7.58 5.45 8.89
N ASP A 130 6.94 4.36 8.45
CA ASP A 130 5.49 4.18 8.57
C ASP A 130 5.05 3.86 10.01
N ARG A 131 5.94 3.30 10.84
CA ARG A 131 5.71 3.15 12.30
C ARG A 131 5.87 4.47 13.04
N ALA A 132 6.89 5.27 12.70
CA ALA A 132 7.11 6.58 13.30
C ALA A 132 5.97 7.56 12.98
N ALA A 133 5.47 7.58 11.74
CA ALA A 133 4.35 8.41 11.33
C ALA A 133 3.04 8.05 12.05
N ARG A 134 2.78 6.76 12.29
CA ARG A 134 1.60 6.30 13.06
C ARG A 134 1.64 6.72 14.53
N ALA A 135 2.82 6.68 15.16
CA ALA A 135 2.99 7.08 16.56
C ALA A 135 2.78 8.58 16.79
N ALA A 136 3.19 9.43 15.83
CA ALA A 136 3.02 10.88 15.91
C ALA A 136 1.55 11.33 15.68
N GLY A 137 0.78 10.60 14.87
CA GLY A 137 -0.63 10.92 14.59
C GLY A 137 -1.60 10.60 15.74
N SER A 138 -1.22 9.74 16.69
CA SER A 138 -2.03 9.40 17.88
C SER A 138 -1.89 10.38 19.04
N SER A 139 -0.99 11.36 18.95
CA SER A 139 -0.64 12.30 20.01
C SER A 139 -1.25 13.70 19.87
N LEU A 140 -2.11 13.95 18.88
CA LEU A 140 -2.89 15.19 18.83
C LEU A 140 -4.03 15.11 19.85
N PRO A 141 -4.08 15.99 20.88
CA PRO A 141 -5.18 16.02 21.82
C PRO A 141 -6.51 16.19 21.10
N SER A 142 -7.50 15.36 21.42
CA SER A 142 -8.88 15.55 20.99
C SER A 142 -9.29 16.98 21.35
N ALA A 143 -9.62 17.78 20.34
CA ALA A 143 -10.08 19.17 20.52
C ALA A 143 -11.32 19.30 21.43
N ASP A 144 -11.92 18.17 21.83
CA ASP A 144 -12.98 18.07 22.84
C ASP A 144 -12.51 18.32 24.29
N SER A 145 -11.21 18.28 24.59
CA SER A 145 -10.70 18.62 25.94
C SER A 145 -10.31 20.10 26.10
N ALA A 146 -10.41 20.88 25.02
CA ALA A 146 -10.07 22.31 24.98
C ALA A 146 -11.29 23.20 24.65
N ALA A 147 -12.51 22.66 24.75
CA ALA A 147 -13.69 23.50 24.87
C ALA A 147 -13.74 23.99 26.32
N PRO A 148 -13.60 25.31 26.59
CA PRO A 148 -13.89 25.83 27.92
C PRO A 148 -15.34 25.51 28.22
N ASP A 149 -15.55 24.96 29.40
CA ASP A 149 -16.82 24.82 30.09
C ASP A 149 -17.63 26.13 30.02
N SER A 150 -18.50 26.25 29.02
CA SER A 150 -19.46 27.33 28.88
C SER A 150 -20.61 27.26 29.90
N SER A 151 -20.35 26.70 31.09
CA SER A 151 -21.28 26.70 32.22
C SER A 151 -21.13 27.91 33.14
N THR A 152 -20.31 28.91 32.79
CA THR A 152 -20.28 30.17 33.55
C THR A 152 -21.40 31.10 33.12
N ASP A 153 -22.45 31.08 33.95
CA ASP A 153 -23.37 32.17 34.27
C ASP A 153 -23.96 32.97 33.10
N THR A 154 -25.18 32.61 32.72
CA THR A 154 -26.18 33.63 32.38
C THR A 154 -26.62 34.26 33.70
N PRO A 155 -26.28 35.53 34.01
CA PRO A 155 -26.87 36.18 35.17
C PRO A 155 -28.37 36.29 34.93
N GLY A 156 -29.12 35.95 35.96
CA GLY A 156 -30.57 35.96 36.00
C GLY A 156 -31.16 37.20 35.36
N ASN A 157 -32.12 36.94 34.48
CA ASN A 157 -33.20 37.84 34.16
C ASN A 157 -34.01 38.09 35.44
N ASP A 158 -33.54 39.02 36.26
CA ASP A 158 -34.25 39.52 37.42
C ASP A 158 -34.98 40.77 36.96
N ARG A 159 -36.22 40.52 36.50
CA ARG A 159 -37.26 41.53 36.33
C ARG A 159 -37.44 42.26 37.66
N GLU A 160 -37.40 43.60 37.65
CA GLU A 160 -38.24 44.51 38.45
C GLU A 160 -37.94 45.98 38.10
#